data_AF-A0A7X2SVR0-F1
#
_entry.id   AF-A0A7X2SVR0-F1
#
_cell.length_a   1.000
_cell.length_b   1.000
_cell.length_c   1.000
_cell.angle_alpha   90.00
_cell.angle_beta   90.00
_cell.angle_gamma   90.00
#
_symmetry.space_group_name_H-M   'P 1'
#
loop_
_entity.id
_entity.type
_entity.pdbx_description
1 polymer ?
#
loop_
_entity_poly.entity_id
_entity_poly.type
_entity_poly.pdbx_seq_one_letter_code
_entity_poly.pdbx_strand_id
1 'polypeptide(L)' 'MLEQICQLAREAGDAIMQVYNGAAPLDVSHKSDDSPVTAADIAAHEVILAGLRQLTPDVPVLSEEDPPAW' A
#
# COMPACT_ATOMS: atom_id res chain seq x y z
N MET A 1 -19.50 -3.27 4.72
CA MET A 1 -18.21 -3.61 4.06
C MET A 1 -17.73 -2.48 3.18
N LEU A 2 -18.57 -1.93 2.29
CA LEU A 2 -18.19 -0.82 1.41
C LEU A 2 -17.62 0.38 2.17
N GLU A 3 -18.28 0.81 3.25
CA GLU A 3 -17.82 1.95 4.06
C GLU A 3 -16.42 1.73 4.66
N GLN A 4 -16.14 0.52 5.17
CA GLN A 4 -14.83 0.17 5.70
C GLN A 4 -13.74 0.18 4.61
N ILE A 5 -14.06 -0.31 3.42
CA ILE A 5 -13.13 -0.27 2.28
C ILE A 5 -12.89 1.17 1.82
N CYS A 6 -13.93 2.00 1.74
CA CYS A 6 -13.77 3.42 1.43
C CYS A 6 -12.92 4.15 2.47
N GLN A 7 -13.06 3.77 3.75
CA GLN A 7 -12.26 4.35 4.82
C GLN A 7 -10.78 3.93 4.71
N LEU A 8 -10.52 2.64 4.48
CA LEU A 8 -9.17 2.13 4.25
C LEU A 8 -8.48 2.79 3.04
N ALA A 9 -9.23 3.01 1.96
CA ALA A 9 -8.71 3.71 0.79
C ALA A 9 -8.34 5.18 1.09
N ARG A 10 -9.10 5.86 1.96
CA ARG A 10 -8.75 7.23 2.39
C ARG A 10 -7.50 7.25 3.26
N GLU A 11 -7.36 6.30 4.17
CA GLU A 11 -6.17 6.16 5.03
C GLU A 11 -4.90 5.89 4.21
N ALA A 12 -5.00 5.05 3.17
CA ALA A 12 -3.91 4.84 2.22
C ALA A 12 -3.57 6.13 1.45
N GLY A 13 -4.59 6.89 1.04
CA GLY A 13 -4.41 8.21 0.42
C GLY A 13 -3.70 9.21 1.35
N ASP A 14 -4.04 9.22 2.63
CA ASP A 14 -3.38 10.06 3.63
C ASP A 14 -1.90 9.67 3.79
N ALA A 15 -1.59 8.37 3.81
CA ALA A 15 -0.21 7.87 3.86
C ALA A 15 0.60 8.30 2.62
N ILE A 16 0.02 8.21 1.42
CA ILE A 16 0.62 8.74 0.19
C ILE A 16 0.93 10.23 0.33
N MET A 17 -0.03 11.01 0.82
CA MET A 17 0.13 12.46 0.97
C MET A 17 1.19 12.84 2.01
N GLN A 18 1.46 12.01 3.01
CA GLN A 18 2.58 12.25 3.94
C GLN A 18 3.94 12.24 3.22
N VAL A 19 4.12 11.35 2.23
CA VAL A 19 5.33 11.32 1.40
C VAL A 19 5.43 12.59 0.55
N TYR A 20 4.35 12.96 -0.14
CA TYR A 20 4.35 14.16 -0.99
C TYR A 20 4.50 15.48 -0.21
N ASN A 21 3.97 15.54 1.00
CA ASN A 21 4.11 16.71 1.88
C ASN A 21 5.49 16.80 2.55
N GLY A 22 6.41 15.86 2.26
CA GLY A 22 7.76 15.83 2.82
C GLY A 22 7.82 15.39 4.28
N ALA A 23 6.74 14.80 4.81
CA ALA A 23 6.75 14.16 6.13
C ALA A 23 7.46 12.79 6.10
N ALA A 24 7.62 12.21 4.91
CA ALA A 24 8.42 11.01 4.63
C ALA A 24 9.31 11.25 3.39
N PRO A 25 10.46 10.56 3.27
CA PRO A 25 11.37 10.72 2.15
C PRO A 25 10.71 10.26 0.84
N LEU A 26 10.95 11.01 -0.23
CA LEU A 26 10.49 10.70 -1.58
C LEU A 26 11.51 9.78 -2.25
N ASP A 27 11.67 8.57 -1.69
CA ASP A 27 12.58 7.57 -2.19
C ASP A 27 11.95 6.80 -3.35
N VAL A 28 12.72 6.65 -4.42
CA VAL A 28 12.39 5.80 -5.56
C VAL A 28 13.38 4.65 -5.57
N SER A 29 12.88 3.43 -5.48
CA SER A 29 13.63 2.19 -5.68
C SER A 29 13.12 1.45 -6.91
N HIS A 30 13.78 0.35 -7.26
CA HIS A 30 13.38 -0.48 -8.39
C HIS A 30 13.10 -1.89 -7.87
N LYS A 31 12.01 -2.49 -8.36
CA LYS A 31 11.64 -3.88 -8.07
C LYS A 31 12.58 -4.83 -8.81
N SER A 32 12.43 -6.14 -8.57
CA SER A 32 13.26 -7.17 -9.23
C SER A 32 13.10 -7.23 -10.75
N ASP A 33 11.98 -6.73 -11.27
CA ASP A 33 11.69 -6.62 -12.70
C ASP A 33 12.08 -5.25 -13.30
N ASP A 34 12.85 -4.44 -12.55
CA ASP A 34 13.31 -3.10 -12.91
C ASP A 34 12.19 -2.04 -13.06
N SER A 35 10.97 -2.35 -12.61
CA SER A 35 9.91 -1.36 -12.50
C SER A 35 10.16 -0.41 -11.31
N PRO A 36 9.86 0.90 -11.45
CA PRO A 36 10.04 1.86 -10.37
C PRO A 36 8.97 1.67 -9.29
N VAL A 37 9.37 1.80 -8.04
CA VAL A 37 8.47 1.85 -6.88
C VAL A 37 8.88 2.99 -5.96
N THR A 38 7.91 3.70 -5.42
CA THR A 38 8.16 4.85 -4.53
C THR A 38 7.81 4.52 -3.08
N ALA A 39 8.35 5.32 -2.15
CA ALA A 39 7.94 5.27 -0.75
C ALA A 39 6.42 5.46 -0.56
N ALA A 40 5.75 6.18 -1.46
CA ALA A 40 4.30 6.36 -1.42
C ALA A 40 3.54 5.06 -1.76
N ASP A 41 4.03 4.30 -2.75
CA ASP A 41 3.43 3.02 -3.14
C ASP A 41 3.54 2.01 -1.98
N ILE A 42 4.71 1.94 -1.34
CA ILE A 42 4.94 1.07 -0.18
C ILE A 42 4.06 1.49 1.01
N ALA A 43 3.99 2.78 1.32
CA ALA A 43 3.17 3.28 2.43
C ALA A 43 1.68 2.97 2.23
N ALA A 44 1.16 3.15 1.01
CA ALA A 44 -0.21 2.79 0.67
C ALA A 44 -0.45 1.28 0.79
N HIS A 45 0.49 0.48 0.28
CA HIS A 45 0.43 -0.98 0.35
C HIS A 45 0.35 -1.48 1.80
N GLU A 46 1.21 -0.98 2.69
CA GLU A 46 1.24 -1.40 4.09
C GLU A 46 -0.10 -1.14 4.80
N VAL A 47 -0.69 0.05 4.59
CA VAL A 47 -1.99 0.42 5.16
C VAL A 47 -3.08 -0.51 4.65
N ILE A 48 -3.17 -0.70 3.34
CA ILE A 48 -4.21 -1.52 2.72
C ILE A 48 -4.08 -2.98 3.16
N LEU A 49 -2.87 -3.54 3.14
CA LEU A 49 -2.62 -4.92 3.51
C LEU A 49 -2.98 -5.19 4.97
N ALA A 50 -2.60 -4.30 5.89
CA ALA A 50 -2.96 -4.40 7.30
C ALA A 50 -4.49 -4.32 7.50
N GLY A 51 -5.16 -3.39 6.84
CA GLY A 51 -6.61 -3.22 6.92
C GLY A 51 -7.38 -4.42 6.37
N LEU A 52 -6.99 -4.94 5.19
CA LEU A 52 -7.63 -6.11 4.60
C LEU A 52 -7.43 -7.38 5.43
N ARG A 53 -6.23 -7.59 6.02
CA ARG A 53 -5.97 -8.71 6.94
C ARG A 53 -6.87 -8.68 8.18
N GLN A 54 -7.26 -7.49 8.64
CA GLN A 54 -8.18 -7.33 9.76
C GLN A 54 -9.66 -7.49 9.34
N LEU A 55 -10.05 -6.90 8.21
CA LEU A 55 -11.43 -6.89 7.75
C LEU A 55 -11.88 -8.23 7.17
N THR A 56 -10.99 -8.92 6.46
CA THR A 56 -11.27 -10.15 5.73
C THR A 56 -10.11 -11.14 5.86
N PRO A 57 -9.87 -11.71 7.06
CA PRO A 57 -8.70 -12.56 7.32
C PRO A 57 -8.67 -13.83 6.48
N ASP A 58 -9.85 -14.33 6.05
CA ASP A 58 -9.97 -15.56 5.26
C ASP A 58 -9.84 -15.32 3.75
N VAL A 59 -9.75 -14.07 3.30
CA VAL A 59 -9.65 -13.71 1.89
C VAL A 59 -8.18 -13.46 1.52
N PRO A 60 -7.60 -14.22 0.59
CA PRO A 60 -6.25 -13.96 0.11
C PRO A 60 -6.13 -12.57 -0.53
N VAL A 61 -5.01 -11.90 -0.28
CA VAL A 61 -4.69 -10.59 -0.87
C VAL A 61 -3.61 -10.78 -1.92
N LEU A 62 -3.83 -10.21 -3.10
CA LEU A 62 -2.83 -10.09 -4.17
C LEU A 62 -2.44 -8.62 -4.28
N SER A 63 -1.14 -8.32 -4.26
CA SER A 63 -0.63 -6.95 -4.35
C SER A 63 0.57 -6.85 -5.28
N GLU A 64 0.69 -5.73 -5.98
CA GLU A 64 1.83 -5.42 -6.86
C GLU A 64 3.14 -5.23 -6.07
N GLU A 65 3.05 -4.83 -4.79
CA GLU A 65 4.20 -4.63 -3.91
C GLU A 65 4.55 -5.88 -3.09
N ASP A 66 3.74 -6.95 -3.20
CA ASP A 66 3.98 -8.25 -2.55
C ASP A 66 3.74 -9.38 -3.56
N PRO A 67 4.55 -9.45 -4.64
CA PRO A 67 4.39 -10.47 -5.66
C PRO A 67 4.71 -11.87 -5.09
N PRO A 68 3.98 -12.91 -5.51
CA PRO A 68 4.29 -14.27 -5.09
C PRO A 68 5.67 -14.75 -5.56
N ALA A 69 6.34 -15.58 -4.76
CA ALA A 69 7.68 -16.08 -5.05
C ALA A 69 7.73 -17.35 -5.94
N TRP A 70 6.65 -17.72 -6.65
CA TRP A 70 6.53 -18.99 -7.38
C TRP A 70 6.69 -18.85 -8.89
#